data_AF-E9JPV2-F1
#
_entry.id   AF-E9JPV2-F1
#
_cell.length_a   1.000
_cell.length_b   1.000
_cell.length_c   1.000
_cell.angle_alpha   90.00
_cell.angle_beta   90.00
_cell.angle_gamma   90.00
#
_symmetry.space_group_name_H-M   'P 1'
#
loop_
_entity.id
_entity.type
_entity.pdbx_description
1 polymer ?
#
loop_
_entity_poly.entity_id
_entity_poly.type
_entity_poly.pdbx_seq_one_letter_code
_entity_poly.pdbx_strand_id
1 'polypeptide(L)'
;RTDDVQKAAKAAGLFYAGDPCSGDSCFIGGNVATNAGGNKAVKYGTTRHQVYGIQVVTPKGELTRLGGRLQKNTTGYSLEQLIMGSEGTLGIITEVTLKLMPLPQHVVDLLAVFPTVESAIAIVPKVIKAGVLPTCVEFMDNITVQSIGKFLNEKLPRMEDGNYVIIQVEAENEDDLDNKSVLLDELCVANGALEVLVADPQKIWRARKAFAEAVRHESFIMCKEDVVVPYDKIPDIMKTIEKLSTQYGLVTRTASHAGDGNIHLNILKCDMPEAEWDSKLSGLQAELYTAVYALGGKLSGEH
;
A
#
# COMPACT_ATOMS: atom_id res chain seq x y z
N ARG A 1 11.67 4.01 -16.71
CA ARG A 1 10.62 4.06 -15.64
C ARG A 1 10.37 2.65 -15.14
N THR A 2 9.69 2.49 -14.01
CA THR A 2 9.36 1.15 -13.47
C THR A 2 8.45 0.36 -14.41
N ASP A 3 7.51 1.04 -15.08
CA ASP A 3 6.66 0.42 -16.09
C ASP A 3 7.44 -0.14 -17.30
N ASP A 4 8.56 0.48 -17.68
CA ASP A 4 9.44 -0.06 -18.74
C ASP A 4 10.10 -1.38 -18.32
N VAL A 5 10.49 -1.48 -17.04
CA VAL A 5 11.00 -2.73 -16.45
C VAL A 5 9.92 -3.81 -16.47
N GLN A 6 8.70 -3.47 -16.05
CA GLN A 6 7.58 -4.40 -16.06
C GLN A 6 7.27 -4.93 -17.47
N LYS A 7 7.24 -4.04 -18.47
CA LYS A 7 7.02 -4.42 -19.88
C LYS A 7 8.12 -5.35 -20.38
N ALA A 8 9.38 -5.04 -20.09
CA ALA A 8 10.51 -5.88 -20.48
C ALA A 8 10.47 -7.26 -19.82
N ALA A 9 10.15 -7.33 -18.51
CA ALA A 9 10.00 -8.59 -17.80
C ALA A 9 8.83 -9.43 -18.38
N LYS A 10 7.68 -8.80 -18.62
CA LYS A 10 6.48 -9.46 -19.19
C LYS A 10 6.76 -10.04 -20.56
N ALA A 11 7.49 -9.32 -21.42
CA ALA A 11 7.89 -9.81 -22.74
C ALA A 11 8.75 -11.09 -22.66
N ALA A 12 9.42 -11.32 -21.52
CA ALA A 12 10.19 -12.53 -21.24
C ALA A 12 9.41 -13.60 -20.44
N GLY A 13 8.09 -13.43 -20.24
CA GLY A 13 7.28 -14.36 -19.44
C GLY A 13 7.48 -14.23 -17.92
N LEU A 14 8.06 -13.12 -17.47
CA LEU A 14 8.39 -12.84 -16.08
C LEU A 14 7.68 -11.56 -15.59
N PHE A 15 7.79 -11.25 -14.31
CA PHE A 15 7.42 -9.96 -13.76
C PHE A 15 8.41 -9.48 -12.69
N TYR A 16 8.42 -8.18 -12.45
CA TYR A 16 9.09 -7.54 -11.32
C TYR A 16 8.05 -7.28 -10.22
N ALA A 17 8.26 -7.76 -9.00
CA ALA A 17 7.25 -7.61 -7.95
C ALA A 17 7.28 -6.27 -7.22
N GLY A 18 8.30 -5.43 -7.41
CA GLY A 18 8.28 -4.07 -6.90
C GLY A 18 7.21 -3.28 -7.65
N ASP A 19 6.11 -2.98 -6.98
CA ASP A 19 4.89 -2.47 -7.60
C ASP A 19 4.41 -1.17 -6.94
N PRO A 20 5.23 -0.09 -6.94
CA PRO A 20 4.80 1.19 -6.42
C PRO A 20 3.67 1.74 -7.29
N CYS A 21 2.67 2.37 -6.66
CA CYS A 21 1.50 2.93 -7.35
C CYS A 21 1.86 3.97 -8.43
N SER A 22 3.03 4.60 -8.33
CA SER A 22 3.60 5.56 -9.29
C SER A 22 4.41 4.92 -10.43
N GLY A 23 4.24 3.62 -10.71
CA GLY A 23 5.05 2.87 -11.69
C GLY A 23 5.19 3.50 -13.08
N ASP A 24 4.20 4.28 -13.50
CA ASP A 24 4.14 5.01 -14.78
C ASP A 24 5.04 6.27 -14.85
N SER A 25 5.55 6.73 -13.71
CA SER A 25 6.31 7.96 -13.56
C SER A 25 7.61 7.79 -12.77
N CYS A 26 7.66 6.89 -11.79
CA CYS A 26 8.86 6.63 -10.99
C CYS A 26 9.96 5.90 -11.77
N PHE A 27 11.19 6.09 -11.31
CA PHE A 27 12.39 5.42 -11.83
C PHE A 27 12.87 4.36 -10.86
N ILE A 28 13.43 3.27 -11.39
CA ILE A 28 13.89 2.15 -10.56
C ILE A 28 14.94 2.57 -9.52
N GLY A 29 15.87 3.46 -9.89
CA GLY A 29 16.86 3.98 -8.95
C GLY A 29 16.23 4.78 -7.80
N GLY A 30 15.16 5.53 -8.07
CA GLY A 30 14.39 6.24 -7.06
C GLY A 30 13.70 5.28 -6.10
N ASN A 31 13.00 4.27 -6.62
CA ASN A 31 12.35 3.25 -5.79
C ASN A 31 13.35 2.52 -4.88
N VAL A 32 14.55 2.25 -5.40
CA VAL A 32 15.63 1.61 -4.63
C VAL A 32 16.18 2.58 -3.58
N ALA A 33 16.36 3.86 -3.92
CA ALA A 33 16.84 4.89 -3.01
C ALA A 33 15.85 5.17 -1.87
N THR A 34 14.54 5.08 -2.10
CA THR A 34 13.50 5.29 -1.08
C THR A 34 13.01 4.00 -0.44
N ASN A 35 13.47 2.84 -0.91
CA ASN A 35 12.92 1.53 -0.54
C ASN A 35 11.39 1.46 -0.72
N ALA A 36 10.89 1.96 -1.85
CA ALA A 36 9.46 2.05 -2.14
C ALA A 36 8.74 0.71 -1.89
N GLY A 37 7.59 0.80 -1.24
CA GLY A 37 6.64 -0.30 -1.07
C GLY A 37 5.66 -0.39 -2.24
N GLY A 38 4.39 -0.58 -1.90
CA GLY A 38 3.28 -0.76 -2.82
C GLY A 38 2.42 -1.96 -2.48
N ASN A 39 1.30 -2.09 -3.19
CA ASN A 39 0.18 -2.97 -2.84
C ASN A 39 0.57 -4.44 -2.64
N LYS A 40 1.68 -4.89 -3.25
CA LYS A 40 2.13 -6.29 -3.20
C LYS A 40 3.17 -6.60 -2.13
N ALA A 41 3.50 -5.62 -1.28
CA ALA A 41 4.51 -5.76 -0.24
C ALA A 41 4.16 -6.84 0.79
N VAL A 42 2.88 -7.12 1.03
CA VAL A 42 2.45 -8.21 1.92
C VAL A 42 2.98 -9.59 1.49
N LYS A 43 3.04 -9.89 0.18
CA LYS A 43 3.56 -11.16 -0.34
C LYS A 43 5.03 -11.11 -0.71
N TYR A 44 5.47 -10.03 -1.36
CA TYR A 44 6.79 -9.95 -1.95
C TYR A 44 7.77 -9.07 -1.17
N GLY A 45 7.30 -8.27 -0.23
CA GLY A 45 8.09 -7.24 0.44
C GLY A 45 8.35 -6.02 -0.44
N THR A 46 9.00 -5.01 0.14
CA THR A 46 9.35 -3.74 -0.51
C THR A 46 10.46 -3.89 -1.56
N THR A 47 10.78 -2.80 -2.26
CA THR A 47 11.80 -2.76 -3.33
C THR A 47 13.14 -3.40 -2.94
N ARG A 48 13.66 -3.22 -1.72
CA ARG A 48 14.93 -3.86 -1.31
C ARG A 48 14.91 -5.39 -1.36
N HIS A 49 13.73 -6.00 -1.17
CA HIS A 49 13.54 -7.45 -1.27
C HIS A 49 13.62 -7.92 -2.73
N GLN A 50 13.39 -7.02 -3.69
CA GLN A 50 13.33 -7.28 -5.13
C GLN A 50 14.63 -6.94 -5.86
N VAL A 51 15.71 -6.66 -5.13
CA VAL A 51 17.02 -6.30 -5.69
C VAL A 51 18.06 -7.34 -5.28
N TYR A 52 18.84 -7.81 -6.26
CA TYR A 52 20.02 -8.67 -6.04
C TYR A 52 21.27 -7.85 -5.73
N GLY A 53 21.43 -6.71 -6.40
CA GLY A 53 22.60 -5.84 -6.22
C GLY A 53 22.48 -4.53 -6.96
N ILE A 54 23.38 -3.62 -6.65
CA ILE A 54 23.39 -2.24 -7.16
C ILE A 54 24.80 -1.81 -7.55
N GLN A 55 24.88 -0.88 -8.49
CA GLN A 55 26.07 -0.08 -8.74
C GLN A 55 25.85 1.33 -8.22
N VAL A 56 26.79 1.84 -7.44
CA VAL A 56 26.70 3.13 -6.76
C VAL A 56 27.96 3.94 -7.01
N VAL A 57 27.80 5.21 -7.32
CA VAL A 57 28.88 6.20 -7.27
C VAL A 57 28.93 6.76 -5.85
N THR A 58 30.04 6.55 -5.15
CA THR A 58 30.21 7.05 -3.77
C THR A 58 30.42 8.57 -3.75
N PRO A 59 30.33 9.24 -2.59
CA PRO A 59 30.66 10.66 -2.47
C PRO A 59 32.10 11.04 -2.88
N LYS A 60 33.00 10.05 -3.00
CA LYS A 60 34.37 10.22 -3.50
C LYS A 60 34.49 10.10 -5.03
N GLY A 61 33.37 9.86 -5.72
CA GLY A 61 33.34 9.62 -7.17
C GLY A 61 33.74 8.20 -7.57
N GLU A 62 33.83 7.27 -6.62
CA GLU A 62 34.26 5.89 -6.89
C GLU A 62 33.07 5.03 -7.30
N LEU A 63 33.23 4.24 -8.37
CA LEU A 63 32.22 3.28 -8.79
C LEU A 63 32.34 1.99 -7.99
N THR A 64 31.30 1.65 -7.25
CA THR A 64 31.27 0.45 -6.39
C THR A 64 30.08 -0.44 -6.76
N ARG A 65 30.30 -1.76 -6.79
CA ARG A 65 29.23 -2.76 -6.96
C ARG A 65 28.98 -3.47 -5.64
N LEU A 66 27.73 -3.49 -5.20
CA LEU A 66 27.29 -4.07 -3.92
C LEU A 66 26.20 -5.13 -4.18
N GLY A 67 26.18 -6.18 -3.37
CA GLY A 67 25.33 -7.35 -3.61
C GLY A 67 25.81 -8.20 -4.78
N GLY A 68 24.90 -8.92 -5.43
CA GLY A 68 25.21 -9.77 -6.58
C GLY A 68 24.03 -10.64 -7.00
N ARG A 69 24.06 -11.17 -8.23
CA ARG A 69 23.03 -12.06 -8.78
C ARG A 69 23.10 -13.46 -8.16
N LEU A 70 22.93 -13.54 -6.86
CA LEU A 70 23.08 -14.73 -6.03
C LEU A 70 21.91 -14.80 -5.04
N GLN A 71 21.31 -15.98 -4.91
CA GLN A 71 20.25 -16.20 -3.92
C GLN A 71 20.80 -16.28 -2.49
N LYS A 72 22.02 -16.81 -2.35
CA LYS A 72 22.75 -16.87 -1.08
C LYS A 72 23.95 -15.93 -1.19
N ASN A 73 23.98 -14.91 -0.34
CA ASN A 73 25.08 -13.96 -0.27
C ASN A 73 25.39 -13.68 1.20
N THR A 74 26.36 -14.40 1.76
CA THR A 74 26.69 -14.39 3.20
C THR A 74 28.14 -14.03 3.46
N THR A 75 28.81 -13.40 2.50
CA THR A 75 30.21 -13.01 2.60
C THR A 75 30.31 -11.53 2.91
N GLY A 76 30.57 -11.19 4.17
CA GLY A 76 30.69 -9.81 4.64
C GLY A 76 29.33 -9.17 4.96
N TYR A 77 29.31 -7.84 4.96
CA TYR A 77 28.12 -7.05 5.30
C TYR A 77 27.20 -6.86 4.09
N SER A 78 25.89 -6.82 4.33
CA SER A 78 24.87 -6.47 3.31
C SER A 78 24.85 -4.98 3.03
N LEU A 79 25.94 -4.44 2.50
CA LEU A 79 26.09 -3.00 2.24
C LEU A 79 25.09 -2.48 1.20
N GLU A 80 24.65 -3.32 0.26
CA GLU A 80 23.57 -2.98 -0.67
C GLU A 80 22.28 -2.63 0.08
N GLN A 81 21.96 -3.37 1.16
CA GLN A 81 20.75 -3.11 1.96
C GLN A 81 20.85 -1.79 2.73
N LEU A 82 22.05 -1.34 3.08
CA LEU A 82 22.28 -0.04 3.72
C LEU A 82 22.06 1.12 2.74
N ILE A 83 22.50 0.97 1.49
CA ILE A 83 22.31 2.02 0.47
C ILE A 83 20.85 2.09 -0.01
N MET A 84 20.15 0.96 -0.10
CA MET A 84 18.73 0.94 -0.46
C MET A 84 17.88 1.56 0.65
N GLY A 85 17.14 2.63 0.38
CA GLY A 85 16.45 3.43 1.41
C GLY A 85 17.31 4.56 2.00
N SER A 86 18.49 4.85 1.44
CA SER A 86 19.33 5.98 1.89
C SER A 86 18.94 7.33 1.30
N GLU A 87 17.97 7.36 0.39
CA GLU A 87 17.49 8.57 -0.29
C GLU A 87 18.61 9.33 -1.03
N GLY A 88 19.65 8.61 -1.46
CA GLY A 88 20.80 9.18 -2.16
C GLY A 88 21.85 9.83 -1.25
N THR A 89 21.64 9.84 0.08
CA THR A 89 22.58 10.45 1.04
C THR A 89 23.91 9.70 1.16
N LEU A 90 23.94 8.43 0.74
CA LEU A 90 25.14 7.57 0.78
C LEU A 90 25.79 7.33 -0.59
N GLY A 91 25.23 7.91 -1.66
CA GLY A 91 25.75 7.78 -3.03
C GLY A 91 24.65 7.74 -4.08
N ILE A 92 25.06 7.74 -5.35
CA ILE A 92 24.15 7.77 -6.49
C ILE A 92 24.07 6.39 -7.12
N ILE A 93 22.89 5.76 -7.07
CA ILE A 93 22.62 4.47 -7.73
C ILE A 93 22.58 4.70 -9.25
N THR A 94 23.40 3.95 -9.97
CA THR A 94 23.53 4.06 -11.45
C THR A 94 23.06 2.80 -12.19
N GLU A 95 23.13 1.62 -11.56
CA GLU A 95 22.62 0.36 -12.11
C GLU A 95 21.96 -0.47 -11.01
N VAL A 96 20.94 -1.25 -11.37
CA VAL A 96 20.22 -2.14 -10.44
C VAL A 96 20.07 -3.51 -11.09
N THR A 97 20.44 -4.56 -10.36
CA THR A 97 20.17 -5.96 -10.73
C THR A 97 18.91 -6.43 -10.01
N LEU A 98 17.82 -6.63 -10.74
CA LEU A 98 16.51 -6.96 -10.17
C LEU A 98 16.28 -8.46 -10.05
N LYS A 99 15.44 -8.84 -9.09
CA LYS A 99 14.85 -10.18 -8.99
C LYS A 99 13.59 -10.20 -9.86
N LEU A 100 13.52 -11.15 -10.78
CA LEU A 100 12.32 -11.39 -11.60
C LEU A 100 11.72 -12.74 -11.23
N MET A 101 10.40 -12.82 -11.33
CA MET A 101 9.62 -14.01 -10.98
C MET A 101 8.73 -14.45 -12.16
N PRO A 102 8.35 -15.73 -12.23
CA PRO A 102 7.38 -16.20 -13.23
C PRO A 102 6.04 -15.48 -13.11
N LEU A 103 5.38 -15.18 -14.22
CA LEU A 103 4.05 -14.58 -14.17
C LEU A 103 3.04 -15.50 -13.45
N PRO A 104 2.28 -15.00 -12.47
CA PRO A 104 1.18 -15.75 -11.88
C PRO A 104 0.13 -16.07 -12.95
N GLN A 105 -0.24 -17.33 -13.08
CA GLN A 105 -1.17 -17.78 -14.12
C GLN A 105 -2.64 -17.65 -13.70
N HIS A 106 -2.92 -17.76 -12.40
CA HIS A 106 -4.26 -17.71 -11.83
C HIS A 106 -4.30 -16.64 -10.75
N VAL A 107 -5.11 -15.60 -10.98
CA VAL A 107 -5.27 -14.44 -10.09
C VAL A 107 -6.74 -14.09 -10.02
N VAL A 108 -7.22 -13.78 -8.81
CA VAL A 108 -8.57 -13.26 -8.59
C VAL A 108 -8.49 -12.03 -7.70
N ASP A 109 -9.30 -11.03 -8.03
CA ASP A 109 -9.54 -9.85 -7.22
C ASP A 109 -10.94 -9.96 -6.64
N LEU A 110 -11.05 -9.95 -5.31
CA LEU A 110 -12.32 -9.88 -4.60
C LEU A 110 -12.51 -8.48 -4.04
N LEU A 111 -13.70 -7.92 -4.22
CA LEU A 111 -14.18 -6.74 -3.50
C LEU A 111 -15.16 -7.19 -2.42
N ALA A 112 -14.78 -7.05 -1.16
CA ALA A 112 -15.66 -7.23 -0.02
C ALA A 112 -16.11 -5.86 0.51
N VAL A 113 -17.41 -5.68 0.69
CA VAL A 113 -18.02 -4.43 1.16
C VAL A 113 -18.54 -4.63 2.58
N PHE A 114 -18.18 -3.73 3.49
CA PHE A 114 -18.53 -3.82 4.91
C PHE A 114 -19.30 -2.58 5.41
N PRO A 115 -20.21 -2.74 6.38
CA PRO A 115 -21.03 -1.64 6.89
C PRO A 115 -20.24 -0.68 7.78
N THR A 116 -19.13 -1.13 8.36
CA THR A 116 -18.31 -0.33 9.29
C THR A 116 -16.82 -0.51 9.00
N VAL A 117 -16.01 0.51 9.35
CA VAL A 117 -14.55 0.40 9.30
C VAL A 117 -14.04 -0.74 10.18
N GLU A 118 -14.64 -0.91 11.37
CA GLU A 118 -14.26 -1.97 12.31
C GLU A 118 -14.43 -3.37 11.71
N SER A 119 -15.58 -3.65 11.10
CA SER A 119 -15.80 -4.94 10.42
C SER A 119 -14.88 -5.09 9.21
N ALA A 120 -14.68 -4.05 8.40
CA ALA A 120 -13.78 -4.07 7.26
C ALA A 120 -12.34 -4.45 7.65
N ILE A 121 -11.76 -3.78 8.64
CA ILE A 121 -10.36 -4.00 9.02
C ILE A 121 -10.17 -5.34 9.77
N ALA A 122 -11.18 -5.80 10.52
CA ALA A 122 -11.10 -7.06 11.25
C ALA A 122 -10.92 -8.30 10.35
N ILE A 123 -11.18 -8.19 9.04
CA ILE A 123 -10.98 -9.30 8.09
C ILE A 123 -9.50 -9.60 7.84
N VAL A 124 -8.63 -8.58 7.90
CA VAL A 124 -7.22 -8.67 7.53
C VAL A 124 -6.49 -9.77 8.32
N PRO A 125 -6.48 -9.77 9.67
CA PRO A 125 -5.82 -10.83 10.43
C PRO A 125 -6.51 -12.19 10.26
N LYS A 126 -7.80 -12.23 9.91
CA LYS A 126 -8.54 -13.49 9.70
C LYS A 126 -8.12 -14.19 8.41
N VAL A 127 -7.94 -13.43 7.32
CA VAL A 127 -7.45 -13.93 6.03
C VAL A 127 -6.07 -14.58 6.20
N ILE A 128 -5.15 -13.86 6.86
CA ILE A 128 -3.79 -14.36 7.11
C ILE A 128 -3.82 -15.60 8.02
N LYS A 129 -4.62 -15.58 9.10
CA LYS A 129 -4.75 -16.73 10.02
C LYS A 129 -5.38 -17.96 9.39
N ALA A 130 -6.21 -17.79 8.36
CA ALA A 130 -6.79 -18.90 7.60
C ALA A 130 -5.78 -19.60 6.68
N GLY A 131 -4.50 -19.16 6.67
CA GLY A 131 -3.45 -19.73 5.83
C GLY A 131 -3.47 -19.21 4.40
N VAL A 132 -4.31 -18.22 4.10
CA VAL A 132 -4.31 -17.53 2.81
C VAL A 132 -3.24 -16.44 2.86
N LEU A 133 -2.22 -16.55 1.99
CA LEU A 133 -1.24 -15.49 1.77
C LEU A 133 -1.73 -14.60 0.62
N PRO A 134 -2.35 -13.44 0.90
CA PRO A 134 -2.81 -12.54 -0.14
C PRO A 134 -1.64 -11.91 -0.88
N THR A 135 -1.83 -11.65 -2.17
CA THR A 135 -0.92 -10.81 -2.94
C THR A 135 -1.07 -9.34 -2.53
N CYS A 136 -2.29 -8.91 -2.23
CA CYS A 136 -2.56 -7.60 -1.61
C CYS A 136 -3.85 -7.65 -0.78
N VAL A 137 -3.93 -6.78 0.24
CA VAL A 137 -5.18 -6.48 0.95
C VAL A 137 -5.24 -4.97 1.11
N GLU A 138 -6.18 -4.34 0.42
CA GLU A 138 -6.35 -2.88 0.41
C GLU A 138 -7.64 -2.51 1.11
N PHE A 139 -7.63 -1.39 1.84
CA PHE A 139 -8.82 -0.83 2.47
C PHE A 139 -9.08 0.59 1.97
N MET A 140 -10.37 0.95 1.85
CA MET A 140 -10.83 2.34 1.67
C MET A 140 -12.10 2.57 2.50
N ASP A 141 -12.12 3.65 3.28
CA ASP A 141 -13.32 4.05 4.03
C ASP A 141 -14.43 4.55 3.07
N ASN A 142 -15.69 4.49 3.51
CA ASN A 142 -16.82 4.83 2.65
C ASN A 142 -16.74 6.26 2.11
N ILE A 143 -16.31 7.23 2.92
CA ILE A 143 -16.21 8.64 2.49
C ILE A 143 -15.16 8.80 1.39
N THR A 144 -14.08 8.01 1.44
CA THR A 144 -13.07 7.90 0.37
C THR A 144 -13.61 7.27 -0.89
N VAL A 145 -14.36 6.16 -0.78
CA VAL A 145 -15.05 5.54 -1.92
C VAL A 145 -15.99 6.55 -2.58
N GLN A 146 -16.70 7.36 -1.80
CA GLN A 146 -17.57 8.41 -2.31
C GLN A 146 -16.79 9.51 -3.07
N SER A 147 -15.66 9.97 -2.53
CA SER A 147 -14.81 10.96 -3.23
C SER A 147 -14.26 10.40 -4.55
N ILE A 148 -13.85 9.13 -4.57
CA ILE A 148 -13.36 8.45 -5.78
C ILE A 148 -14.47 8.33 -6.83
N GLY A 149 -15.66 7.86 -6.47
CA GLY A 149 -16.77 7.71 -7.42
C GLY A 149 -17.20 9.05 -8.04
N LYS A 150 -17.22 10.13 -7.24
CA LYS A 150 -17.47 11.49 -7.74
C LYS A 150 -16.39 11.95 -8.72
N PHE A 151 -15.13 11.76 -8.38
CA PHE A 151 -13.99 12.14 -9.23
C PHE A 151 -13.94 11.39 -10.56
N LEU A 152 -14.21 10.08 -10.53
CA LEU A 152 -14.25 9.24 -11.73
C LEU A 152 -15.55 9.39 -12.54
N ASN A 153 -16.57 10.05 -11.97
CA ASN A 153 -17.94 10.09 -12.50
C ASN A 153 -18.51 8.67 -12.74
N GLU A 154 -18.31 7.78 -11.77
CA GLU A 154 -18.68 6.37 -11.84
C GLU A 154 -19.47 5.95 -10.58
N LYS A 155 -20.45 5.05 -10.75
CA LYS A 155 -21.15 4.43 -9.63
C LYS A 155 -20.42 3.16 -9.21
N LEU A 156 -19.76 3.21 -8.06
CA LEU A 156 -19.10 2.05 -7.47
C LEU A 156 -20.11 1.21 -6.65
N PRO A 157 -19.92 -0.12 -6.51
CA PRO A 157 -20.82 -0.98 -5.73
C PRO A 157 -21.04 -0.49 -4.29
N ARG A 158 -22.29 -0.30 -3.83
CA ARG A 158 -22.56 0.14 -2.44
C ARG A 158 -21.79 1.42 -2.04
N MET A 159 -21.58 2.35 -2.97
CA MET A 159 -20.87 3.61 -2.72
C MET A 159 -21.54 4.45 -1.61
N GLU A 160 -22.84 4.30 -1.43
CA GLU A 160 -23.67 5.00 -0.45
C GLU A 160 -23.44 4.58 1.01
N ASP A 161 -23.02 3.33 1.26
CA ASP A 161 -22.95 2.77 2.62
C ASP A 161 -21.82 1.75 2.87
N GLY A 162 -20.97 1.51 1.86
CA GLY A 162 -19.95 0.48 1.88
C GLY A 162 -18.53 0.97 2.14
N ASN A 163 -17.83 0.32 3.08
CA ASN A 163 -16.38 0.38 3.24
C ASN A 163 -15.74 -0.77 2.45
N TYR A 164 -14.68 -0.49 1.70
CA TYR A 164 -14.13 -1.46 0.75
C TYR A 164 -12.92 -2.17 1.33
N VAL A 165 -12.87 -3.48 1.11
CA VAL A 165 -11.65 -4.29 1.22
C VAL A 165 -11.44 -5.00 -0.12
N ILE A 166 -10.29 -4.74 -0.76
CA ILE A 166 -9.89 -5.43 -2.00
C ILE A 166 -8.86 -6.49 -1.62
N ILE A 167 -9.14 -7.75 -1.95
CA ILE A 167 -8.26 -8.88 -1.67
C ILE A 167 -7.85 -9.49 -3.00
N GLN A 168 -6.57 -9.48 -3.31
CA GLN A 168 -6.03 -10.23 -4.45
C GLN A 168 -5.32 -11.46 -3.94
N VAL A 169 -5.58 -12.60 -4.57
CA VAL A 169 -4.82 -13.83 -4.34
C VAL A 169 -4.32 -14.40 -5.65
N GLU A 170 -3.18 -15.06 -5.57
CA GLU A 170 -2.64 -15.89 -6.63
C GLU A 170 -2.86 -17.37 -6.27
N ALA A 171 -3.11 -18.17 -7.30
CA ALA A 171 -3.33 -19.61 -7.18
C ALA A 171 -2.40 -20.40 -8.10
N GLU A 172 -2.18 -21.66 -7.75
CA GLU A 172 -1.35 -22.58 -8.54
C GLU A 172 -2.10 -23.10 -9.78
N ASN A 173 -3.43 -23.25 -9.67
CA ASN A 173 -4.33 -23.76 -10.71
C ASN A 173 -5.76 -23.23 -10.45
N GLU A 174 -6.70 -23.57 -11.34
CA GLU A 174 -8.10 -23.13 -11.24
C GLU A 174 -8.81 -23.65 -9.99
N ASP A 175 -8.60 -24.92 -9.61
CA ASP A 175 -9.22 -25.50 -8.41
C ASP A 175 -8.76 -24.80 -7.12
N ASP A 176 -7.47 -24.46 -7.01
CA ASP A 176 -6.93 -23.66 -5.90
C ASP A 176 -7.50 -22.24 -5.89
N LEU A 177 -7.71 -21.63 -7.06
CA LEU A 177 -8.32 -20.31 -7.18
C LEU A 177 -9.77 -20.31 -6.67
N ASP A 178 -10.55 -21.31 -7.06
CA ASP A 178 -11.94 -21.47 -6.65
C ASP A 178 -12.04 -21.72 -5.14
N ASN A 179 -11.23 -22.64 -4.61
CA ASN A 179 -11.18 -22.93 -3.17
C ASN A 179 -10.82 -21.69 -2.34
N LYS A 180 -9.81 -20.91 -2.76
CA LYS A 180 -9.45 -19.66 -2.10
C LYS A 180 -10.57 -18.62 -2.20
N SER A 181 -11.24 -18.53 -3.34
CA SER A 181 -12.35 -17.59 -3.55
C SER A 181 -13.52 -17.88 -2.63
N VAL A 182 -13.92 -19.15 -2.51
CA VAL A 182 -14.98 -19.59 -1.59
C VAL A 182 -14.58 -19.33 -0.14
N LEU A 183 -13.37 -19.71 0.26
CA LEU A 183 -12.89 -19.47 1.62
C LEU A 183 -12.90 -17.97 1.98
N LEU A 184 -12.43 -17.11 1.07
CA LEU A 184 -12.42 -15.66 1.29
C LEU A 184 -13.83 -15.08 1.37
N ASP A 185 -14.75 -15.53 0.51
CA ASP A 185 -16.16 -15.16 0.58
C ASP A 185 -16.76 -15.52 1.95
N GLU A 186 -16.63 -16.78 2.36
CA GLU A 186 -17.13 -17.26 3.66
C GLU A 186 -16.55 -16.47 4.84
N LEU A 187 -15.23 -16.18 4.82
CA LEU A 187 -14.58 -15.36 5.84
C LEU A 187 -15.13 -13.93 5.87
N CYS A 188 -15.34 -13.32 4.71
CA CYS A 188 -15.89 -11.96 4.61
C CYS A 188 -17.33 -11.91 5.11
N VAL A 189 -18.18 -12.84 4.67
CA VAL A 189 -19.59 -12.96 5.09
C VAL A 189 -19.69 -13.22 6.59
N ALA A 190 -18.90 -14.16 7.13
CA ALA A 190 -18.86 -14.43 8.58
C ALA A 190 -18.34 -13.24 9.39
N ASN A 191 -17.63 -12.31 8.76
CA ASN A 191 -17.15 -11.07 9.34
C ASN A 191 -18.09 -9.87 9.10
N GLY A 192 -19.29 -10.11 8.57
CA GLY A 192 -20.33 -9.10 8.39
C GLY A 192 -20.24 -8.32 7.08
N ALA A 193 -19.60 -8.87 6.04
CA ALA A 193 -19.66 -8.28 4.71
C ALA A 193 -21.11 -8.18 4.23
N LEU A 194 -21.47 -7.03 3.68
CA LEU A 194 -22.74 -6.75 3.03
C LEU A 194 -22.84 -7.42 1.66
N GLU A 195 -21.69 -7.50 0.98
CA GLU A 195 -21.57 -8.01 -0.37
C GLU A 195 -20.10 -8.40 -0.61
N VAL A 196 -19.89 -9.49 -1.35
CA VAL A 196 -18.57 -9.92 -1.81
C VAL A 196 -18.69 -10.19 -3.31
N LEU A 197 -17.80 -9.60 -4.09
CA LEU A 197 -17.84 -9.63 -5.54
C LEU A 197 -16.50 -10.10 -6.10
N VAL A 198 -16.54 -10.95 -7.11
CA VAL A 198 -15.40 -11.12 -8.02
C VAL A 198 -15.31 -9.83 -8.84
N ALA A 199 -14.26 -9.06 -8.60
CA ALA A 199 -14.10 -7.73 -9.16
C ALA A 199 -13.48 -7.79 -10.56
N ASP A 200 -13.91 -6.88 -11.44
CA ASP A 200 -13.18 -6.55 -12.66
C ASP A 200 -11.87 -5.84 -12.26
N PRO A 201 -10.68 -6.44 -12.49
CA PRO A 201 -9.41 -5.89 -12.02
C PRO A 201 -9.17 -4.48 -12.56
N GLN A 202 -9.56 -4.19 -13.81
CA GLN A 202 -9.31 -2.88 -14.41
C GLN A 202 -10.12 -1.79 -13.71
N LYS A 203 -11.36 -2.09 -13.31
CA LYS A 203 -12.24 -1.12 -12.64
C LYS A 203 -11.80 -0.89 -11.20
N ILE A 204 -11.60 -1.96 -10.43
CA ILE A 204 -11.33 -1.82 -9.00
C ILE A 204 -9.95 -1.20 -8.74
N TRP A 205 -8.93 -1.57 -9.53
CA TRP A 205 -7.59 -1.00 -9.39
C TRP A 205 -7.51 0.42 -9.91
N ARG A 206 -8.29 0.79 -10.94
CA ARG A 206 -8.43 2.19 -11.36
C ARG A 206 -9.06 3.04 -10.25
N ALA A 207 -10.10 2.54 -9.58
CA ALA A 207 -10.71 3.21 -8.43
C ALA A 207 -9.69 3.38 -7.28
N ARG A 208 -9.02 2.31 -6.87
CA ARG A 208 -8.00 2.34 -5.80
C ARG A 208 -6.84 3.30 -6.11
N LYS A 209 -6.36 3.32 -7.36
CA LYS A 209 -5.29 4.22 -7.81
C LYS A 209 -5.73 5.68 -7.89
N ALA A 210 -7.02 5.94 -8.12
CA ALA A 210 -7.57 7.29 -8.20
C ALA A 210 -7.63 8.01 -6.83
N PHE A 211 -7.41 7.31 -5.71
CA PHE A 211 -7.44 7.87 -4.35
C PHE A 211 -6.72 9.22 -4.23
N ALA A 212 -5.44 9.29 -4.56
CA ALA A 212 -4.63 10.49 -4.36
C ALA A 212 -5.15 11.69 -5.17
N GLU A 213 -5.59 11.46 -6.41
CA GLU A 213 -6.11 12.49 -7.30
C GLU A 213 -7.53 12.92 -6.91
N ALA A 214 -8.38 11.98 -6.51
CA ALA A 214 -9.74 12.25 -6.02
C ALA A 214 -9.71 13.13 -4.76
N VAL A 215 -8.82 12.83 -3.82
CA VAL A 215 -8.66 13.64 -2.61
C VAL A 215 -8.10 15.03 -2.94
N ARG A 216 -7.16 15.13 -3.90
CA ARG A 216 -6.63 16.42 -4.37
C ARG A 216 -7.66 17.28 -5.07
N HIS A 217 -8.59 16.66 -5.77
CA HIS A 217 -9.71 17.35 -6.40
C HIS A 217 -10.67 17.96 -5.36
N GLU A 218 -10.82 17.32 -4.20
CA GLU A 218 -11.66 17.81 -3.11
C GLU A 218 -11.02 18.98 -2.34
N SER A 219 -9.73 18.88 -2.02
CA SER A 219 -9.00 19.98 -1.39
C SER A 219 -7.56 20.05 -1.90
N PHE A 220 -7.18 21.22 -2.42
CA PHE A 220 -5.84 21.44 -2.93
C PHE A 220 -4.78 21.47 -1.81
N ILE A 221 -5.17 21.96 -0.63
CA ILE A 221 -4.30 22.03 0.54
C ILE A 221 -4.68 20.88 1.47
N MET A 222 -3.75 19.95 1.65
CA MET A 222 -3.93 18.78 2.51
C MET A 222 -2.61 18.44 3.19
N CYS A 223 -2.72 17.77 4.34
CA CYS A 223 -1.62 17.03 4.93
C CYS A 223 -1.75 15.55 4.56
N LYS A 224 -0.64 14.90 4.23
CA LYS A 224 -0.61 13.47 3.90
C LYS A 224 0.20 12.75 4.97
N GLU A 225 -0.47 11.95 5.76
CA GLU A 225 0.14 11.06 6.73
C GLU A 225 0.30 9.67 6.11
N ASP A 226 1.45 9.06 6.36
CA ASP A 226 1.82 7.75 5.82
C ASP A 226 2.32 6.84 6.96
N VAL A 227 1.44 6.49 7.88
CA VAL A 227 1.83 5.77 9.10
C VAL A 227 1.82 4.26 8.87
N VAL A 228 2.59 3.52 9.66
CA VAL A 228 2.58 2.06 9.65
C VAL A 228 2.54 1.52 11.07
N VAL A 229 1.74 0.47 11.29
CA VAL A 229 1.67 -0.27 12.55
C VAL A 229 1.79 -1.77 12.26
N PRO A 230 2.09 -2.63 13.26
CA PRO A 230 1.91 -4.07 13.07
C PRO A 230 0.49 -4.37 12.55
N TYR A 231 0.35 -5.28 11.59
CA TYR A 231 -0.93 -5.48 10.89
C TYR A 231 -2.08 -5.88 11.83
N ASP A 232 -1.79 -6.52 12.97
CA ASP A 232 -2.78 -6.85 14.00
C ASP A 232 -3.29 -5.64 14.79
N LYS A 233 -2.64 -4.47 14.66
CA LYS A 233 -2.96 -3.20 15.32
C LYS A 233 -3.68 -2.19 14.41
N ILE A 234 -3.94 -2.53 13.15
CA ILE A 234 -4.71 -1.66 12.24
C ILE A 234 -6.09 -1.31 12.83
N PRO A 235 -6.86 -2.23 13.44
CA PRO A 235 -8.13 -1.86 14.08
C PRO A 235 -7.99 -0.75 15.13
N ASP A 236 -6.94 -0.85 15.97
CA ASP A 236 -6.70 0.09 17.08
C ASP A 236 -6.36 1.50 16.57
N ILE A 237 -5.48 1.59 15.57
CA ILE A 237 -5.07 2.89 15.02
C ILE A 237 -6.19 3.52 14.17
N MET A 238 -6.96 2.74 13.41
CA MET A 238 -8.09 3.26 12.62
C MET A 238 -9.17 3.86 13.52
N LYS A 239 -9.49 3.21 14.65
CA LYS A 239 -10.39 3.76 15.68
C LYS A 239 -9.85 5.06 16.30
N THR A 240 -8.53 5.13 16.48
CA THR A 240 -7.87 6.35 16.97
C THR A 240 -7.95 7.48 15.96
N ILE A 241 -7.70 7.20 14.67
CA ILE A 241 -7.83 8.18 13.57
C ILE A 241 -9.26 8.72 13.50
N GLU A 242 -10.28 7.87 13.58
CA GLU A 242 -11.69 8.29 13.56
C GLU A 242 -12.02 9.21 14.75
N LYS A 243 -11.59 8.81 15.96
CA LYS A 243 -11.75 9.62 17.17
C LYS A 243 -11.07 10.97 17.04
N LEU A 244 -9.82 11.01 16.61
CA LEU A 244 -9.03 12.24 16.47
C LEU A 244 -9.61 13.16 15.38
N SER A 245 -10.00 12.60 14.23
CA SER A 245 -10.65 13.35 13.15
C SER A 245 -11.91 14.06 13.65
N THR A 246 -12.73 13.36 14.45
CA THR A 246 -13.93 13.92 15.07
C THR A 246 -13.59 14.97 16.14
N GLN A 247 -12.64 14.67 17.03
CA GLN A 247 -12.22 15.55 18.13
C GLN A 247 -11.71 16.90 17.62
N TYR A 248 -10.89 16.88 16.56
CA TYR A 248 -10.33 18.09 15.96
C TYR A 248 -11.25 18.71 14.90
N GLY A 249 -12.30 18.01 14.48
CA GLY A 249 -13.20 18.47 13.42
C GLY A 249 -12.47 18.64 12.08
N LEU A 250 -11.58 17.71 11.76
CA LEU A 250 -10.80 17.69 10.53
C LEU A 250 -11.40 16.69 9.55
N VAL A 251 -11.49 17.09 8.27
CA VAL A 251 -11.98 16.21 7.21
C VAL A 251 -10.85 15.28 6.79
N THR A 252 -11.10 13.97 6.79
CA THR A 252 -10.10 12.96 6.47
C THR A 252 -10.56 12.01 5.37
N ARG A 253 -9.59 11.42 4.68
CA ARG A 253 -9.77 10.37 3.66
C ARG A 253 -8.71 9.31 3.86
N THR A 254 -9.14 8.06 4.02
CA THR A 254 -8.24 6.96 4.37
C THR A 254 -8.26 5.88 3.31
N ALA A 255 -7.06 5.50 2.87
CA ALA A 255 -6.79 4.26 2.18
C ALA A 255 -5.64 3.54 2.89
N SER A 256 -5.57 2.22 2.81
CA SER A 256 -4.53 1.46 3.50
C SER A 256 -4.10 0.25 2.69
N HIS A 257 -2.80 -0.02 2.68
CA HIS A 257 -2.23 -1.33 2.40
C HIS A 257 -2.44 -2.19 3.65
N ALA A 258 -3.70 -2.56 3.89
CA ALA A 258 -4.09 -3.18 5.14
C ALA A 258 -3.36 -4.52 5.38
N GLY A 259 -2.93 -5.20 4.32
CA GLY A 259 -2.15 -6.44 4.42
C GLY A 259 -0.79 -6.31 5.10
N ASP A 260 -0.16 -5.13 5.06
CA ASP A 260 1.16 -4.89 5.65
C ASP A 260 1.16 -3.83 6.77
N GLY A 261 0.01 -3.23 7.06
CA GLY A 261 -0.17 -2.30 8.18
C GLY A 261 0.07 -0.84 7.85
N ASN A 262 0.31 -0.50 6.57
CA ASN A 262 0.49 0.89 6.15
C ASN A 262 -0.84 1.60 5.84
N ILE A 263 -0.99 2.82 6.35
CA ILE A 263 -2.21 3.63 6.31
C ILE A 263 -1.87 5.00 5.74
N HIS A 264 -2.52 5.33 4.63
CA HIS A 264 -2.51 6.65 4.00
C HIS A 264 -3.70 7.45 4.53
N LEU A 265 -3.42 8.42 5.40
CA LEU A 265 -4.41 9.33 5.95
C LEU A 265 -4.20 10.72 5.36
N ASN A 266 -5.09 11.10 4.44
CA ASN A 266 -5.12 12.46 3.93
C ASN A 266 -6.04 13.30 4.81
N ILE A 267 -5.52 14.39 5.36
CA ILE A 267 -6.25 15.38 6.15
C ILE A 267 -6.44 16.61 5.27
N LEU A 268 -7.68 17.02 5.03
CA LEU A 268 -8.03 18.06 4.07
C LEU A 268 -8.32 19.38 4.79
N LYS A 269 -7.72 20.47 4.31
CA LYS A 269 -7.97 21.82 4.85
C LYS A 269 -9.36 22.34 4.49
N CYS A 270 -9.83 22.02 3.29
CA CYS A 270 -11.07 22.57 2.73
C CYS A 270 -11.09 24.10 2.88
N ASP A 271 -12.19 24.66 3.40
CA ASP A 271 -12.37 26.10 3.60
C ASP A 271 -11.88 26.59 4.98
N MET A 272 -11.24 25.73 5.78
CA MET A 272 -10.79 26.09 7.14
C MET A 272 -9.75 27.23 7.09
N PRO A 273 -9.86 28.28 7.93
CA PRO A 273 -8.85 29.32 8.02
C PRO A 273 -7.47 28.76 8.39
N GLU A 274 -6.40 29.36 7.86
CA GLU A 274 -5.01 28.87 8.03
C GLU A 274 -4.58 28.72 9.49
N ALA A 275 -4.83 29.73 10.33
CA ALA A 275 -4.47 29.67 11.75
C ALA A 275 -5.22 28.55 12.51
N GLU A 276 -6.47 28.28 12.15
CA GLU A 276 -7.26 27.19 12.74
C GLU A 276 -6.75 25.83 12.25
N TRP A 277 -6.46 25.73 10.95
CA TRP A 277 -5.90 24.54 10.32
C TRP A 277 -4.57 24.12 10.96
N ASP A 278 -3.62 25.05 11.07
CA ASP A 278 -2.29 24.75 11.61
C ASP A 278 -2.36 24.28 13.07
N SER A 279 -3.21 24.92 13.88
CA SER A 279 -3.39 24.56 15.29
C SER A 279 -4.04 23.18 15.44
N LYS A 280 -5.11 22.89 14.69
CA LYS A 280 -5.81 21.60 14.75
C LYS A 280 -4.97 20.45 14.19
N LEU A 281 -4.31 20.68 13.06
CA LEU A 281 -3.44 19.69 12.42
C LEU A 281 -2.29 19.31 13.35
N SER A 282 -1.60 20.31 13.92
CA SER A 282 -0.49 20.05 14.85
C SER A 282 -0.93 19.27 16.09
N GLY A 283 -2.11 19.58 16.62
CA GLY A 283 -2.69 18.85 17.75
C GLY A 283 -3.01 17.39 17.39
N LEU A 284 -3.69 17.17 16.27
CA LEU A 284 -4.01 15.83 15.78
C LEU A 284 -2.74 15.00 15.55
N GLN A 285 -1.73 15.57 14.87
CA GLN A 285 -0.47 14.91 14.58
C GLN A 285 0.25 14.47 15.87
N ALA A 286 0.32 15.33 16.88
CA ALA A 286 0.97 14.99 18.15
C ALA A 286 0.30 13.77 18.83
N GLU A 287 -1.03 13.72 18.88
CA GLU A 287 -1.76 12.59 19.45
C GLU A 287 -1.67 11.33 18.57
N LEU A 288 -1.80 11.49 17.24
CA LEU A 288 -1.72 10.40 16.28
C LEU A 288 -0.35 9.72 16.36
N TYR A 289 0.73 10.48 16.31
CA TYR A 289 2.10 9.97 16.37
C TYR A 289 2.37 9.26 17.68
N THR A 290 1.89 9.82 18.80
CA THR A 290 2.00 9.17 20.10
C THR A 290 1.30 7.81 20.11
N ALA A 291 0.10 7.72 19.53
CA ALA A 291 -0.63 6.46 19.42
C ALA A 291 0.07 5.45 18.49
N VAL A 292 0.57 5.88 17.33
CA VAL A 292 1.32 5.03 16.40
C VAL A 292 2.54 4.40 17.08
N TYR A 293 3.35 5.20 17.79
CA TYR A 293 4.51 4.68 18.51
C TYR A 293 4.12 3.77 19.69
N ALA A 294 3.03 4.07 20.40
CA ALA A 294 2.54 3.22 21.48
C ALA A 294 2.11 1.83 20.98
N LEU A 295 1.68 1.72 19.72
CA LEU A 295 1.36 0.46 19.04
C LEU A 295 2.58 -0.22 18.40
N GLY A 296 3.79 0.35 18.54
CA GLY A 296 5.02 -0.16 17.94
C GLY A 296 5.26 0.26 16.48
N GLY A 297 4.43 1.17 15.95
CA GLY A 297 4.47 1.65 14.58
C GLY A 297 5.60 2.66 14.27
N LYS A 298 5.51 3.27 13.09
CA LYS A 298 6.41 4.31 12.57
C LYS A 298 5.60 5.38 11.81
N LEU A 299 6.16 6.59 11.76
CA LEU A 299 5.52 7.77 11.14
C LEU A 299 5.51 7.74 9.62
N SER A 300 6.48 7.04 9.03
CA SER A 300 6.57 6.78 7.59
C SER A 300 6.58 5.27 7.38
N GLY A 301 5.60 4.79 6.61
CA GLY A 301 5.50 3.41 6.15
C GLY A 301 6.27 3.19 4.86
N GLU A 302 6.22 4.16 3.94
CA GLU A 302 6.85 4.10 2.62
C GLU A 302 7.58 5.39 2.21
N HIS A 303 7.05 6.57 2.56
CA HIS A 303 7.49 7.87 2.00
C HIS A 303 8.60 8.59 2.75
#